data_AF-A0A015KM10-F1
#
_entry.id   AF-A0A015KM10-F1
#
_cell.length_a   1.000
_cell.length_b   1.000
_cell.length_c   1.000
_cell.angle_alpha   90.00
_cell.angle_beta   90.00
_cell.angle_gamma   90.00
#
_symmetry.space_group_name_H-M   'P 1'
#
loop_
_entity.id
_entity.type
_entity.pdbx_description
1 polymer ?
#
loop_
_entity_poly.entity_id
_entity_poly.type
_entity_poly.pdbx_seq_one_letter_code
_entity_poly.pdbx_strand_id
1 'polypeptide(L)' 'MPAKLNTICYVHNIAERLTQDFTVKEITGITRIKDDDPTKVIYLKIKALIPSD' A
#
# COMPACT_ATOMS: atom_id res chain seq x y z
N MET A 1 11.67 17.15 -12.90
CA MET A 1 12.39 15.91 -12.53
C MET A 1 11.37 14.94 -11.95
N PRO A 2 11.35 13.65 -12.35
CA PRO A 2 10.40 12.70 -11.77
C PRO A 2 10.72 12.56 -10.28
N ALA A 3 9.71 12.75 -9.42
CA ALA A 3 9.88 12.53 -8.00
C ALA A 3 10.17 11.05 -7.77
N LYS A 4 11.38 10.74 -7.27
CA LYS A 4 11.79 9.37 -6.95
C LYS A 4 10.97 8.95 -5.73
N LEU A 5 10.03 8.02 -5.90
CA LEU A 5 9.31 7.43 -4.78
C LEU A 5 10.32 6.54 -4.03
N ASN A 6 10.82 7.02 -2.89
CA ASN A 6 11.95 6.37 -2.23
C ASN A 6 11.55 5.03 -1.61
N THR A 7 10.41 4.92 -0.91
CA THR A 7 9.97 3.66 -0.27
C THR A 7 8.51 3.77 0.22
N ILE A 8 7.70 2.70 0.10
CA ILE A 8 6.42 2.62 0.82
C ILE A 8 6.76 2.40 2.31
N CYS A 9 6.65 3.45 3.12
CA CYS A 9 7.15 3.47 4.50
C CYS A 9 6.23 2.76 5.50
N TYR A 10 4.94 2.58 5.17
CA TYR A 10 3.97 2.10 6.14
C TYR A 10 2.76 1.42 5.49
N VAL A 11 2.36 0.26 6.04
CA VAL A 11 1.09 -0.42 5.73
C VAL A 11 0.18 -0.24 6.94
N HIS A 12 -0.89 0.54 6.78
CA HIS A 12 -1.74 0.95 7.91
C HIS A 12 -2.84 -0.06 8.23
N ASN A 13 -3.39 -0.73 7.22
CA ASN A 13 -4.53 -1.61 7.38
C ASN A 13 -4.47 -2.72 6.34
N ILE A 14 -4.69 -3.96 6.77
CA ILE A 14 -4.86 -5.13 5.92
C ILE A 14 -6.25 -5.67 6.23
N ALA A 15 -7.23 -5.37 5.37
CA ALA A 15 -8.50 -6.07 5.42
C ALA A 15 -8.37 -7.35 4.59
N GLU A 16 -8.46 -8.50 5.25
CA GLU A 16 -8.36 -9.80 4.62
C GLU A 16 -9.76 -10.40 4.47
N ARG A 17 -10.14 -10.74 3.24
CA ARG A 17 -11.36 -11.48 2.96
C ARG A 17 -10.99 -12.78 2.26
N LEU A 18 -11.24 -13.88 2.94
CA LEU A 18 -11.12 -15.22 2.38
C LEU A 18 -12.31 -15.48 1.46
N THR A 19 -12.03 -15.85 0.22
CA THR A 19 -12.99 -16.45 -0.70
C THR A 19 -12.52 -17.87 -1.02
N GLN A 20 -13.33 -18.63 -1.76
CA GLN A 20 -13.00 -20.02 -2.07
C GLN A 20 -11.73 -20.18 -2.92
N ASP A 21 -11.46 -19.22 -3.82
CA ASP A 21 -10.38 -19.33 -4.81
C ASP A 21 -9.24 -18.34 -4.55
N PHE A 22 -9.50 -17.28 -3.78
CA PHE A 22 -8.52 -16.23 -3.52
C PHE A 22 -8.72 -15.55 -2.16
N THR A 23 -7.62 -15.10 -1.61
CA THR A 23 -7.58 -14.15 -0.50
C THR A 23 -7.49 -12.73 -1.06
N VAL A 24 -8.47 -11.90 -0.72
CA VAL A 24 -8.40 -10.45 -1.00
C VAL A 24 -7.71 -9.76 0.17
N LYS A 25 -6.63 -9.04 -0.11
CA LYS A 25 -6.00 -8.12 0.85
C LYS A 25 -6.15 -6.69 0.39
N GLU A 26 -6.92 -5.88 1.11
CA GLU A 26 -6.89 -4.43 0.94
C GLU A 26 -5.78 -3.85 1.80
N ILE A 27 -4.80 -3.23 1.17
CA ILE A 27 -3.60 -2.66 1.80
C ILE A 27 -3.60 -1.16 1.55
N THR A 28 -3.40 -0.36 2.59
CA THR A 28 -3.12 1.07 2.43
C THR A 28 -1.65 1.32 2.63
N GLY A 29 -0.93 1.59 1.54
CA GLY A 29 0.47 1.99 1.55
C GLY A 29 0.59 3.51 1.68
N ILE A 30 1.53 3.97 2.49
CA ILE A 30 1.84 5.39 2.66
C ILE A 30 3.31 5.59 2.30
N THR A 31 3.58 6.52 1.38
CA THR A 31 4.95 6.91 1.01
C THR A 31 5.12 8.41 1.19
N ARG A 32 6.31 8.83 1.63
CA ARG A 32 6.70 10.23 1.58
C ARG A 32 7.28 10.54 0.20
N ILE A 33 6.98 11.71 -0.33
CA ILE A 33 7.55 12.21 -1.60
C ILE A 33 8.92 12.85 -1.35
N LYS A 34 9.10 13.39 -0.15
CA LYS A 34 10.28 14.09 0.31
C LYS A 34 10.55 13.77 1.77
N ASP A 35 11.81 13.54 2.11
CA ASP A 35 12.21 13.15 3.47
C ASP A 35 12.19 14.32 4.46
N ASP A 36 12.39 15.55 3.96
CA ASP A 36 12.46 16.80 4.72
C ASP A 36 11.10 17.45 5.01
N ASP A 37 10.03 17.06 4.30
CA ASP A 37 8.68 17.58 4.50
C ASP A 37 7.70 16.45 4.85
N PRO A 38 7.35 16.27 6.14
CA PRO A 38 6.45 15.19 6.59
C PRO A 38 5.00 15.37 6.10
N THR A 39 4.64 16.52 5.53
CA THR A 39 3.29 16.79 5.01
C THR A 39 3.10 16.28 3.58
N LYS A 40 4.18 16.01 2.85
CA LYS A 40 4.14 15.54 1.45
C LYS A 40 4.10 14.02 1.41
N VAL A 41 2.92 13.49 1.72
CA VAL A 41 2.62 12.06 1.68
C VAL A 41 1.71 11.70 0.52
N ILE A 42 1.92 10.52 -0.06
CA ILE A 42 1.00 9.88 -1.00
C ILE A 42 0.41 8.66 -0.30
N TYR A 43 -0.90 8.52 -0.45
CA TYR A 43 -1.65 7.34 -0.02
C TYR A 43 -1.96 6.48 -1.24
N LEU A 44 -1.62 5.20 -1.16
CA LEU A 44 -1.93 4.22 -2.18
C LEU A 44 -2.86 3.17 -1.59
N LYS A 45 -4.09 3.10 -2.11
CA LYS A 45 -5.01 2.01 -1.80
C LYS A 45 -4.74 0.87 -2.80
N ILE A 46 -4.30 -0.27 -2.27
CA ILE A 46 -3.96 -1.46 -3.03
C ILE A 46 -5.00 -2.53 -2.71
N LYS A 47 -5.51 -3.22 -3.72
CA LYS A 47 -6.25 -4.47 -3.53
C LYS A 47 -5.46 -5.58 -4.19
N ALA A 48 -4.94 -6.50 -3.39
CA ALA A 48 -4.26 -7.69 -3.87
C ALA A 48 -5.21 -8.88 -3.85
N LEU A 49 -5.25 -9.65 -4.94
CA LEU A 49 -5.89 -10.95 -4.99
C LEU A 49 -4.77 -11.99 -4.99
N ILE A 50 -4.69 -12.77 -3.92
CA ILE A 50 -3.69 -13.82 -3.75
C ILE A 50 -4.45 -15.13 -3.92
N PRO A 51 -4.11 -15.98 -4.91
CA PRO A 51 -4.72 -17.30 -5.03
C PRO A 51 -4.62 -18.05 -3.70
N SER A 52 -5.69 -18.73 -3.30
CA SER A 52 -5.59 -19.66 -2.17
C SER A 52 -4.83 -20.89 -2.66
N ASP A 53 -3.86 -21.37 -1.88
CA ASP A 53 -3.09 -22.59 -2.20
C ASP A 53 -3.98 -23.80 -2.52
#